data_AF-A0A7Y5IF76-F1
#
_entry.id   AF-A0A7Y5IF76-F1
#
_cell.length_a   1.000
_cell.length_b   1.000
_cell.length_c   1.000
_cell.angle_alpha   90.00
_cell.angle_beta   90.00
_cell.angle_gamma   90.00
#
_symmetry.space_group_name_H-M   'P 1'
#
loop_
_entity.id
_entity.type
_entity.pdbx_description
1 polymer ?
#
loop_
_entity_poly.entity_id
_entity_poly.type
_entity_poly.pdbx_seq_one_letter_code
_entity_poly.pdbx_strand_id
1 'polypeptide(L)'
;MHVFVRSLIVSFLLLSSLPAQDAPAADYYAGVYRLSGAALRSALHNLIDGHTVVSYDGLYTAFPSTDSKPNGKVWDIYSDIPGGTPPYEYEHGLRKCGSYNSENDCYNREHSWPDSWLGATNPARSDLFHMYPTDGYVNNRRSNYPFGEVSNPTWTSMNGSKVGPNTAAGYSGTVFEPINEYKGDLARSMMYMSVRYFTEDTGFTTTVATNKSELLGWYAAMLYRWHVKDTVSMKEIVRNNAIETFQKNRNPFIDHPEFAAEIWNTSAAPVIGYVQQLSSTGIEIDLTRYVDSVSVVTAGNIMVDKGIGNPVSVQWGVNNDVSKVRIVTSPLQPGTQYQIQLKNVKSINGVAMKDTAVFLKTSGVASVPDGAVPDGFVLAQNYPNPFNPLTTIEFTLPREAFTSLSVFDLQGRELEVVLQRRLASGTYRLPFNAGMLPSGIYIYQLRSGSQELSRKMMLIK
;
A
#
# COMPACT_ATOMS: atom_id res chain seq x y z
N MET A 1 20.43 -38.45 77.93
CA MET A 1 21.01 -38.43 76.58
C MET A 1 19.89 -38.07 75.60
N HIS A 2 19.65 -36.77 75.40
CA HIS A 2 18.56 -36.27 74.55
C HIS A 2 19.13 -35.80 73.21
N VAL A 3 18.69 -36.43 72.13
CA VAL A 3 19.09 -36.17 70.75
C VAL A 3 18.27 -35.00 70.20
N PHE A 4 18.95 -33.91 69.83
CA PHE A 4 18.36 -32.81 69.07
C PHE A 4 18.30 -33.18 67.58
N VAL A 5 17.10 -33.19 66.99
CA VAL A 5 16.92 -33.24 65.54
C VAL A 5 16.81 -31.81 65.03
N ARG A 6 17.81 -31.36 64.24
CA ARG A 6 17.78 -30.09 63.52
C ARG A 6 17.05 -30.28 62.18
N SER A 7 15.89 -29.65 62.02
CA SER A 7 15.20 -29.56 60.73
C SER A 7 15.94 -28.58 59.80
N LEU A 8 16.41 -29.08 58.66
CA LEU A 8 16.98 -28.29 57.57
C LEU A 8 15.82 -27.76 56.71
N ILE A 9 15.59 -26.44 56.71
CA ILE A 9 14.65 -25.81 55.76
C ILE A 9 15.43 -25.52 54.48
N VAL A 10 15.13 -26.27 53.41
CA VAL A 10 15.63 -26.01 52.05
C VAL A 10 14.67 -25.03 51.39
N SER A 11 15.08 -23.76 51.27
CA SER A 11 14.34 -22.75 50.51
C SER A 11 14.54 -22.98 49.01
N PHE A 12 13.49 -23.41 48.32
CA PHE A 12 13.43 -23.45 46.86
C PHE A 12 13.26 -22.01 46.34
N LEU A 13 14.32 -21.43 45.78
CA LEU A 13 14.24 -20.22 44.97
C LEU A 13 13.62 -20.59 43.61
N LEU A 14 12.32 -20.32 43.47
CA LEU A 14 11.64 -20.30 42.18
C LEU A 14 12.15 -19.10 41.37
N LEU A 15 13.09 -19.36 40.46
CA LEU A 15 13.42 -18.45 39.37
C LEU A 15 12.20 -18.41 38.43
N SER A 16 11.35 -17.41 38.59
CA SER A 16 10.34 -17.05 37.60
C SER A 16 11.06 -16.59 36.34
N SER A 17 11.10 -17.44 35.31
CA SER A 17 11.48 -17.02 33.96
C SER A 17 10.46 -16.00 33.48
N LEU A 18 10.88 -14.73 33.40
CA LEU A 18 10.09 -13.73 32.68
C LEU A 18 9.91 -14.24 31.24
N PRO A 19 8.70 -14.14 30.65
CA PRO A 19 8.54 -14.38 29.23
C PRO A 19 9.53 -13.49 28.47
N ALA A 20 10.27 -14.10 27.53
CA ALA A 20 11.13 -13.37 26.62
C ALA A 20 10.27 -12.28 25.96
N GLN A 21 10.68 -11.02 26.15
CA GLN A 21 10.13 -9.91 25.41
C GLN A 21 10.52 -10.18 23.95
N ASP A 22 9.54 -10.49 23.09
CA ASP A 22 9.76 -10.67 21.66
C ASP A 22 10.63 -9.52 21.16
N ALA A 23 11.80 -9.85 20.60
CA ALA A 23 12.60 -8.85 19.90
C ALA A 23 11.69 -8.17 18.86
N PRO A 24 11.77 -6.84 18.67
CA PRO A 24 10.98 -6.18 17.64
C PRO A 24 11.22 -6.91 16.31
N ALA A 25 10.14 -7.24 15.61
CA ALA A 25 10.23 -7.91 14.31
C ALA A 25 11.18 -7.09 13.42
N ALA A 26 12.15 -7.76 12.82
CA ALA A 26 13.10 -7.10 11.92
C ALA A 26 12.32 -6.40 10.80
N ASP A 27 12.66 -5.13 10.55
CA ASP A 27 12.10 -4.37 9.44
C ASP A 27 12.43 -5.09 8.12
N TYR A 28 11.39 -5.58 7.44
CA TYR A 28 11.50 -6.38 6.23
C TYR A 28 12.30 -5.67 5.13
N TYR A 29 12.26 -4.33 5.08
CA TYR A 29 12.92 -3.52 4.05
C TYR A 29 14.23 -2.87 4.52
N ALA A 30 14.75 -3.23 5.70
CA ALA A 30 15.94 -2.60 6.28
C ALA A 30 17.15 -2.52 5.34
N GLY A 31 17.33 -3.52 4.47
CA GLY A 31 18.46 -3.61 3.53
C GLY A 31 18.30 -2.82 2.22
N VAL A 32 17.14 -2.22 1.96
CA VAL A 32 16.85 -1.59 0.66
C VAL A 32 16.70 -0.07 0.72
N TYR A 33 16.48 0.48 1.92
CA TYR A 33 16.32 1.92 2.10
C TYR A 33 17.53 2.70 1.58
N ARG A 34 17.26 3.89 1.01
CA ARG A 34 18.27 4.84 0.49
C ARG A 34 19.06 4.37 -0.74
N LEU A 35 18.68 3.25 -1.35
CA LEU A 35 19.22 2.84 -2.64
C LEU A 35 18.40 3.45 -3.79
N SER A 36 18.99 3.56 -4.98
CA SER A 36 18.30 3.94 -6.22
C SER A 36 18.83 3.16 -7.44
N GLY A 37 18.11 3.23 -8.55
CA GLY A 37 18.46 2.63 -9.83
C GLY A 37 18.75 1.13 -9.74
N ALA A 38 19.84 0.71 -10.37
CA ALA A 38 20.24 -0.70 -10.41
C ALA A 38 20.55 -1.28 -9.02
N ALA A 39 21.06 -0.46 -8.09
CA ALA A 39 21.36 -0.91 -6.73
C ALA A 39 20.08 -1.25 -5.95
N LEU A 40 19.07 -0.36 -6.00
CA LEU A 40 17.77 -0.61 -5.38
C LEU A 40 17.08 -1.83 -6.00
N ARG A 41 17.08 -1.92 -7.33
CA ARG A 41 16.48 -3.05 -8.04
C ARG A 41 17.11 -4.38 -7.64
N SER A 42 18.44 -4.45 -7.57
CA SER A 42 19.15 -5.67 -7.17
C SER A 42 18.88 -6.03 -5.71
N ALA A 43 18.83 -5.04 -4.82
CA ALA A 43 18.54 -5.28 -3.41
C ALA A 43 17.09 -5.74 -3.18
N LEU A 44 16.12 -5.15 -3.89
CA LEU A 44 14.72 -5.58 -3.86
C LEU A 44 14.54 -6.98 -4.44
N HIS A 45 15.20 -7.28 -5.56
CA HIS A 45 15.21 -8.62 -6.14
C HIS A 45 15.64 -9.66 -5.09
N ASN A 46 16.82 -9.47 -4.48
CA ASN A 46 17.33 -10.38 -3.45
C ASN A 46 16.40 -10.49 -2.23
N LEU A 47 15.70 -9.41 -1.87
CA LEU A 47 14.77 -9.40 -0.73
C LEU A 47 13.51 -10.22 -0.99
N ILE A 48 12.96 -10.14 -2.20
CA ILE A 48 11.68 -10.79 -2.56
C ILE A 48 11.86 -12.10 -3.33
N ASP A 49 13.11 -12.53 -3.53
CA ASP A 49 13.50 -13.81 -4.10
C ASP A 49 13.17 -15.00 -3.17
N GLY A 50 13.14 -16.21 -3.73
CA GLY A 50 12.97 -17.46 -2.99
C GLY A 50 11.57 -17.67 -2.44
N HIS A 51 10.55 -17.03 -3.03
CA HIS A 51 9.18 -17.17 -2.56
C HIS A 51 8.66 -18.61 -2.66
N THR A 52 7.74 -18.95 -1.76
CA THR A 52 7.04 -20.23 -1.77
C THR A 52 6.13 -20.31 -3.00
N VAL A 53 6.24 -21.41 -3.75
CA VAL A 53 5.50 -21.61 -4.99
C VAL A 53 4.10 -22.14 -4.69
N VAL A 54 3.09 -21.39 -5.09
CA VAL A 54 1.72 -21.89 -5.19
C VAL A 54 1.57 -22.64 -6.50
N SER A 55 1.01 -23.85 -6.49
CA SER A 55 0.79 -24.59 -7.74
C SER A 55 -0.23 -23.87 -8.63
N TYR A 56 -0.15 -24.10 -9.94
CA TYR A 56 -1.04 -23.45 -10.89
C TYR A 56 -2.54 -23.71 -10.61
N ASP A 57 -2.88 -24.92 -10.16
CA ASP A 57 -4.25 -25.25 -9.70
C ASP A 57 -4.54 -24.72 -8.30
N GLY A 58 -3.52 -24.58 -7.46
CA GLY A 58 -3.58 -23.96 -6.14
C GLY A 58 -4.02 -22.49 -6.17
N LEU A 59 -3.85 -21.79 -7.29
CA LEU A 59 -4.31 -20.40 -7.47
C LEU A 59 -5.80 -20.24 -7.14
N TYR A 60 -6.66 -21.18 -7.55
CA TYR A 60 -8.09 -21.12 -7.22
C TYR A 60 -8.39 -21.29 -5.72
N THR A 61 -7.46 -21.87 -4.96
CA THR A 61 -7.56 -22.01 -3.51
C THR A 61 -7.06 -20.74 -2.80
N ALA A 62 -6.17 -19.98 -3.44
CA ALA A 62 -5.66 -18.71 -2.90
C ALA A 62 -6.63 -17.53 -3.13
N PHE A 63 -7.31 -17.48 -4.29
CA PHE A 63 -8.21 -16.38 -4.65
C PHE A 63 -9.29 -16.02 -3.61
N PRO A 64 -9.91 -16.95 -2.86
CA PRO A 64 -10.84 -16.61 -1.77
C PRO A 64 -10.21 -15.78 -0.63
N SER A 65 -8.88 -15.76 -0.52
CA SER A 65 -8.15 -14.95 0.45
C SER A 65 -7.52 -13.71 -0.17
N THR A 66 -7.12 -13.77 -1.45
CA THR A 66 -6.34 -12.71 -2.12
C THR A 66 -7.20 -11.77 -2.97
N ASP A 67 -8.34 -12.25 -3.50
CA ASP A 67 -9.13 -11.59 -4.54
C ASP A 67 -10.63 -11.78 -4.26
N SER A 68 -11.06 -11.48 -3.04
CA SER A 68 -12.48 -11.50 -2.64
C SER A 68 -12.98 -10.10 -2.33
N LYS A 69 -14.13 -9.76 -2.91
CA LYS A 69 -14.89 -8.56 -2.59
C LYS A 69 -15.48 -8.65 -1.17
N PRO A 70 -15.86 -7.52 -0.54
CA PRO A 70 -16.51 -7.54 0.77
C PRO A 70 -17.80 -8.38 0.84
N ASN A 71 -18.47 -8.60 -0.29
CA ASN A 71 -19.65 -9.45 -0.39
C ASN A 71 -19.32 -10.95 -0.57
N GLY A 72 -18.04 -11.34 -0.51
CA GLY A 72 -17.56 -12.72 -0.68
C GLY A 72 -17.46 -13.19 -2.13
N LYS A 73 -17.78 -12.34 -3.12
CA LYS A 73 -17.66 -12.66 -4.55
C LYS A 73 -16.23 -12.52 -5.03
N VAL A 74 -15.93 -13.15 -6.17
CA VAL A 74 -14.66 -13.00 -6.87
C VAL A 74 -14.43 -11.53 -7.23
N TRP A 75 -13.26 -11.01 -6.88
CA TRP A 75 -12.80 -9.69 -7.30
C TRP A 75 -12.16 -9.79 -8.69
N ASP A 76 -13.00 -9.77 -9.72
CA ASP A 76 -12.56 -9.82 -11.12
C ASP A 76 -11.97 -8.49 -11.57
N ILE A 77 -10.66 -8.47 -11.84
CA ILE A 77 -9.95 -7.24 -12.20
C ILE A 77 -10.35 -6.65 -13.57
N TYR A 78 -10.99 -7.42 -14.45
CA TYR A 78 -11.45 -6.92 -15.76
C TYR A 78 -12.96 -6.85 -15.93
N SER A 79 -13.74 -7.19 -14.90
CA SER A 79 -15.21 -7.08 -14.95
C SER A 79 -15.77 -6.23 -13.82
N ASP A 80 -15.06 -6.08 -12.70
CA ASP A 80 -15.51 -5.26 -11.59
C ASP A 80 -15.49 -3.76 -11.93
N ILE A 81 -16.35 -3.00 -11.24
CA ILE A 81 -16.43 -1.54 -11.33
C ILE A 81 -16.37 -1.00 -9.89
N PRO A 82 -15.17 -0.60 -9.41
CA PRO A 82 -15.01 -0.07 -8.05
C PRO A 82 -15.95 1.10 -7.76
N GLY A 83 -16.67 1.04 -6.64
CA GLY A 83 -17.68 2.04 -6.28
C GLY A 83 -18.96 2.02 -7.11
N GLY A 84 -19.05 1.13 -8.12
CA GLY A 84 -20.21 0.93 -8.98
C GLY A 84 -20.84 -0.46 -8.83
N THR A 85 -21.74 -0.77 -9.75
CA THR A 85 -22.33 -2.12 -9.87
C THR A 85 -21.68 -2.83 -11.06
N PRO A 86 -20.98 -3.95 -10.85
CA PRO A 86 -20.42 -4.70 -11.96
C PRO A 86 -21.53 -5.31 -12.82
N PRO A 87 -21.29 -5.52 -14.13
CA PRO A 87 -22.27 -6.13 -15.04
C PRO A 87 -22.64 -7.57 -14.65
N TYR A 88 -21.74 -8.27 -13.97
CA TYR A 88 -21.91 -9.63 -13.44
C TYR A 88 -20.88 -9.90 -12.34
N GLU A 89 -21.12 -10.94 -11.54
CA GLU A 89 -20.22 -11.38 -10.48
C GLU A 89 -20.12 -12.91 -10.45
N TYR A 90 -18.97 -13.42 -10.01
CA TYR A 90 -18.73 -14.85 -9.86
C TYR A 90 -18.62 -15.26 -8.40
N GLU A 91 -18.99 -16.52 -8.13
CA GLU A 91 -18.73 -17.19 -6.85
C GLU A 91 -17.40 -17.92 -6.93
N HIS A 92 -16.61 -17.88 -5.86
CA HIS A 92 -15.37 -18.66 -5.80
C HIS A 92 -15.65 -20.15 -6.01
N GLY A 93 -14.87 -20.77 -6.89
CA GLY A 93 -14.93 -22.21 -7.15
C GLY A 93 -16.05 -22.67 -8.09
N LEU A 94 -17.01 -21.81 -8.43
CA LEU A 94 -18.07 -22.11 -9.39
C LEU A 94 -17.76 -21.49 -10.77
N ARG A 95 -18.30 -22.08 -11.84
CA ARG A 95 -18.16 -21.56 -13.22
C ARG A 95 -16.69 -21.22 -13.57
N LYS A 96 -15.79 -22.17 -13.30
CA LYS A 96 -14.38 -22.13 -13.75
C LYS A 96 -14.29 -22.83 -15.10
N CYS A 97 -13.68 -22.23 -16.12
CA CYS A 97 -13.54 -22.89 -17.41
C CYS A 97 -12.35 -22.38 -18.24
N GLY A 98 -12.07 -23.08 -19.35
CA GLY A 98 -11.05 -22.71 -20.34
C GLY A 98 -11.62 -22.43 -21.75
N SER A 99 -12.94 -22.34 -21.89
CA SER A 99 -13.62 -22.08 -23.16
C SER A 99 -14.84 -21.20 -22.92
N TYR A 100 -14.94 -20.09 -23.64
CA TYR A 100 -15.85 -18.99 -23.34
C TYR A 100 -16.43 -18.43 -24.63
N ASN A 101 -17.75 -18.21 -24.68
CA ASN A 101 -18.42 -17.66 -25.88
C ASN A 101 -18.80 -16.18 -25.76
N SER A 102 -18.94 -15.68 -24.53
CA SER A 102 -19.26 -14.30 -24.22
C SER A 102 -18.74 -13.94 -22.82
N GLU A 103 -18.76 -12.65 -22.49
CA GLU A 103 -18.66 -12.21 -21.09
C GLU A 103 -19.75 -12.86 -20.23
N ASN A 104 -19.49 -12.99 -18.92
CA ASN A 104 -20.35 -13.67 -17.95
C ASN A 104 -20.60 -15.15 -18.25
N ASP A 105 -19.66 -15.86 -18.88
CA ASP A 105 -19.76 -17.31 -19.10
C ASP A 105 -19.11 -18.07 -17.93
N CYS A 106 -17.87 -17.72 -17.64
CA CYS A 106 -17.05 -18.32 -16.59
C CYS A 106 -15.85 -17.43 -16.30
N TYR A 107 -15.20 -17.62 -15.15
CA TYR A 107 -13.92 -16.97 -14.86
C TYR A 107 -12.75 -17.95 -14.95
N ASN A 108 -11.57 -17.43 -15.27
CA ASN A 108 -10.31 -18.15 -15.33
C ASN A 108 -9.19 -17.40 -14.58
N ARG A 109 -7.95 -17.81 -14.81
CA ARG A 109 -6.74 -17.18 -14.26
C ARG A 109 -6.13 -16.27 -15.33
N GLU A 110 -5.99 -14.99 -15.03
CA GLU A 110 -5.25 -14.04 -15.83
C GLU A 110 -3.79 -13.97 -15.39
N HIS A 111 -2.92 -13.99 -16.38
CA HIS A 111 -1.50 -13.71 -16.27
C HIS A 111 -1.26 -12.26 -16.67
N SER A 112 -1.23 -11.32 -15.73
CA SER A 112 -1.04 -9.90 -16.09
C SER A 112 0.28 -9.68 -16.83
N TRP A 113 1.31 -10.47 -16.51
CA TRP A 113 2.45 -10.74 -17.38
C TRP A 113 2.17 -12.01 -18.20
N PRO A 114 1.87 -11.93 -19.52
CA PRO A 114 1.37 -13.06 -20.29
C PRO A 114 2.22 -14.34 -20.18
N ASP A 115 1.59 -15.52 -20.06
CA ASP A 115 2.31 -16.82 -20.00
C ASP A 115 3.21 -17.03 -21.24
N SER A 116 2.79 -16.52 -22.41
CA SER A 116 3.60 -16.54 -23.64
C SER A 116 4.87 -15.70 -23.56
N TRP A 117 4.94 -14.72 -22.65
CA TRP A 117 6.14 -13.93 -22.38
C TRP A 117 7.03 -14.60 -21.33
N LEU A 118 6.45 -15.41 -20.44
CA LEU A 118 7.16 -16.18 -19.41
C LEU A 118 7.82 -17.45 -19.95
N GLY A 119 7.38 -17.94 -21.12
CA GLY A 119 7.81 -19.24 -21.62
C GLY A 119 7.33 -20.42 -20.75
N ALA A 120 6.20 -20.25 -20.04
CA ALA A 120 5.68 -21.19 -19.04
C ALA A 120 6.67 -21.51 -17.90
N THR A 121 7.53 -20.56 -17.54
CA THR A 121 8.59 -20.73 -16.54
C THR A 121 8.05 -20.64 -15.11
N ASN A 122 8.33 -21.66 -14.28
CA ASN A 122 8.14 -21.58 -12.83
C ASN A 122 9.39 -20.98 -12.15
N PRO A 123 9.25 -20.25 -11.03
CA PRO A 123 8.01 -20.03 -10.28
C PRO A 123 7.13 -18.89 -10.82
N ALA A 124 7.62 -18.13 -11.80
CA ALA A 124 6.93 -16.96 -12.36
C ALA A 124 5.50 -17.24 -12.80
N ARG A 125 5.24 -18.38 -13.46
CA ARG A 125 3.94 -18.74 -14.01
C ARG A 125 2.78 -18.77 -13.02
N SER A 126 3.04 -19.00 -11.73
CA SER A 126 2.00 -19.11 -10.71
C SER A 126 2.20 -18.14 -9.54
N ASP A 127 3.03 -17.11 -9.74
CA ASP A 127 3.26 -16.06 -8.75
C ASP A 127 2.00 -15.20 -8.58
N LEU A 128 1.34 -15.31 -7.42
CA LEU A 128 0.10 -14.62 -7.07
C LEU A 128 0.18 -13.11 -7.28
N PHE A 129 1.34 -12.46 -7.24
CA PHE A 129 1.43 -11.01 -7.43
C PHE A 129 1.11 -10.53 -8.85
N HIS A 130 1.04 -11.43 -9.84
CA HIS A 130 0.61 -11.12 -11.21
C HIS A 130 -0.54 -12.02 -11.71
N MET A 131 -1.00 -12.96 -10.87
CA MET A 131 -2.14 -13.83 -11.17
C MET A 131 -3.44 -13.25 -10.61
N TYR A 132 -4.44 -13.04 -11.46
CA TYR A 132 -5.74 -12.51 -11.05
C TYR A 132 -6.87 -13.45 -11.48
N PRO A 133 -7.97 -13.58 -10.72
CA PRO A 133 -9.19 -14.15 -11.27
C PRO A 133 -9.84 -13.15 -12.22
N THR A 134 -10.32 -13.62 -13.37
CA THR A 134 -11.05 -12.75 -14.30
C THR A 134 -12.00 -13.50 -15.22
N ASP A 135 -12.99 -12.82 -15.76
CA ASP A 135 -13.84 -13.31 -16.84
C ASP A 135 -13.00 -13.88 -17.99
N GLY A 136 -13.29 -15.13 -18.35
CA GLY A 136 -12.50 -15.85 -19.32
C GLY A 136 -12.57 -15.25 -20.73
N TYR A 137 -13.70 -14.63 -21.10
CA TYR A 137 -13.86 -13.98 -22.39
C TYR A 137 -13.11 -12.66 -22.45
N VAL A 138 -13.18 -11.83 -21.39
CA VAL A 138 -12.37 -10.60 -21.31
C VAL A 138 -10.88 -10.93 -21.33
N ASN A 139 -10.45 -11.96 -20.59
CA ASN A 139 -9.08 -12.46 -20.65
C ASN A 139 -8.68 -12.92 -22.07
N ASN A 140 -9.56 -13.65 -22.76
CA ASN A 140 -9.31 -14.04 -24.15
C ASN A 140 -9.11 -12.83 -25.08
N ARG A 141 -9.91 -11.77 -24.90
CA ARG A 141 -9.78 -10.52 -25.65
C ARG A 141 -8.49 -9.78 -25.31
N ARG A 142 -8.06 -9.83 -24.05
CA ARG A 142 -6.77 -9.29 -23.60
C ARG A 142 -5.58 -9.98 -24.28
N SER A 143 -5.67 -11.29 -24.56
CA SER A 143 -4.65 -12.06 -25.29
C SER A 143 -3.25 -11.93 -24.63
N ASN A 144 -2.19 -11.74 -25.41
CA ASN A 144 -0.86 -11.38 -24.94
C ASN A 144 -0.50 -9.92 -25.26
N TYR A 145 -1.50 -9.06 -25.46
CA TYR A 145 -1.26 -7.65 -25.75
C TYR A 145 -0.63 -6.98 -24.54
N PRO A 146 0.39 -6.10 -24.74
CA PRO A 146 0.86 -5.24 -23.68
C PRO A 146 -0.28 -4.37 -23.15
N PHE A 147 -0.19 -3.97 -21.88
CA PHE A 147 -1.08 -2.91 -21.41
C PHE A 147 -0.80 -1.60 -22.17
N GLY A 148 -1.82 -0.78 -22.35
CA GLY A 148 -1.69 0.48 -23.08
C GLY A 148 -2.93 1.34 -22.96
N GLU A 149 -2.95 2.43 -23.72
CA GLU A 149 -4.07 3.38 -23.74
C GLU A 149 -4.70 3.41 -25.13
N VAL A 150 -6.03 3.40 -25.19
CA VAL A 150 -6.79 3.23 -26.43
C VAL A 150 -7.75 4.40 -26.63
N SER A 151 -7.55 5.17 -27.71
CA SER A 151 -8.49 6.22 -28.13
C SER A 151 -9.60 5.68 -29.04
N ASN A 152 -9.26 4.75 -29.94
CA ASN A 152 -10.17 4.21 -30.96
C ASN A 152 -10.31 2.68 -30.76
N PRO A 153 -11.12 2.22 -29.80
CA PRO A 153 -11.20 0.81 -29.47
C PRO A 153 -11.76 -0.03 -30.63
N THR A 154 -11.12 -1.17 -30.89
CA THR A 154 -11.65 -2.22 -31.76
C THR A 154 -12.60 -3.16 -31.00
N TRP A 155 -12.47 -3.19 -29.68
CA TRP A 155 -13.37 -3.89 -28.77
C TRP A 155 -13.41 -3.19 -27.41
N THR A 156 -14.55 -3.29 -26.72
CA THR A 156 -14.76 -2.77 -25.37
C THR A 156 -15.60 -3.78 -24.59
N SER A 157 -15.12 -4.13 -23.40
CA SER A 157 -15.81 -5.02 -22.45
C SER A 157 -17.01 -4.32 -21.79
N MET A 158 -17.85 -5.09 -21.09
CA MET A 158 -18.99 -4.53 -20.35
C MET A 158 -18.56 -3.60 -19.20
N ASN A 159 -17.38 -3.79 -18.61
CA ASN A 159 -16.87 -2.89 -17.57
C ASN A 159 -16.16 -1.64 -18.13
N GLY A 160 -15.85 -1.62 -19.43
CA GLY A 160 -15.19 -0.51 -20.09
C GLY A 160 -13.70 -0.69 -20.40
N SER A 161 -13.10 -1.84 -20.06
CA SER A 161 -11.77 -2.23 -20.57
C SER A 161 -11.79 -2.33 -22.10
N LYS A 162 -10.70 -2.01 -22.77
CA LYS A 162 -10.63 -1.86 -24.24
C LYS A 162 -9.50 -2.66 -24.84
N VAL A 163 -9.68 -3.05 -26.10
CA VAL A 163 -8.60 -3.47 -27.00
C VAL A 163 -8.58 -2.51 -28.18
N GLY A 164 -7.38 -2.11 -28.62
CA GLY A 164 -7.23 -1.24 -29.78
C GLY A 164 -5.80 -0.75 -29.99
N PRO A 165 -5.60 0.13 -30.98
CA PRO A 165 -4.29 0.75 -31.23
C PRO A 165 -3.86 1.63 -30.06
N ASN A 166 -2.59 1.51 -29.68
CA ASN A 166 -1.99 2.28 -28.60
C ASN A 166 -1.90 3.77 -28.93
N THR A 167 -2.16 4.62 -27.94
CA THR A 167 -1.99 6.07 -28.03
C THR A 167 -0.76 6.58 -27.30
N ALA A 168 -0.14 5.78 -26.43
CA ALA A 168 1.06 6.19 -25.71
C ALA A 168 2.27 6.27 -26.67
N ALA A 169 3.11 7.28 -26.48
CA ALA A 169 4.33 7.44 -27.27
C ALA A 169 5.28 6.25 -27.09
N GLY A 170 5.94 5.82 -28.17
CA GLY A 170 6.96 4.75 -28.16
C GLY A 170 6.48 3.37 -28.62
N TYR A 171 5.18 3.16 -28.81
CA TYR A 171 4.61 1.95 -29.41
C TYR A 171 3.30 2.25 -30.15
N SER A 172 3.08 1.65 -31.33
CA SER A 172 1.91 1.91 -32.18
C SER A 172 1.06 0.67 -32.49
N GLY A 173 1.32 -0.46 -31.83
CA GLY A 173 0.56 -1.69 -32.06
C GLY A 173 -0.70 -1.80 -31.18
N THR A 174 -1.29 -3.00 -31.18
CA THR A 174 -2.49 -3.29 -30.38
C THR A 174 -2.14 -3.47 -28.91
N VAL A 175 -2.94 -2.86 -28.03
CA VAL A 175 -2.82 -2.92 -26.57
C VAL A 175 -4.16 -3.29 -25.94
N PHE A 176 -4.09 -3.73 -24.68
CA PHE A 176 -5.25 -3.81 -23.79
C PHE A 176 -5.22 -2.67 -22.77
N GLU A 177 -6.31 -1.92 -22.65
CA GLU A 177 -6.48 -0.85 -21.66
C GLU A 177 -7.50 -1.31 -20.59
N PRO A 178 -7.08 -1.59 -19.34
CA PRO A 178 -8.02 -1.79 -18.24
C PRO A 178 -8.69 -0.45 -17.86
N ILE A 179 -9.79 -0.50 -17.11
CA ILE A 179 -10.41 0.71 -16.53
C ILE A 179 -9.44 1.46 -15.61
N ASN A 180 -9.69 2.74 -15.38
CA ASN A 180 -8.73 3.62 -14.71
C ASN A 180 -8.42 3.21 -13.27
N GLU A 181 -9.38 2.59 -12.60
CA GLU A 181 -9.37 2.15 -11.20
C GLU A 181 -8.49 0.92 -10.96
N TYR A 182 -7.97 0.28 -12.01
CA TYR A 182 -7.06 -0.88 -11.92
C TYR A 182 -5.73 -0.67 -12.63
N LYS A 183 -5.48 0.51 -13.19
CA LYS A 183 -4.25 0.81 -13.92
C LYS A 183 -3.04 0.78 -12.98
N GLY A 184 -3.19 1.27 -11.76
CA GLY A 184 -2.18 1.27 -10.71
C GLY A 184 -1.86 -0.13 -10.23
N ASP A 185 -2.89 -0.93 -9.93
CA ASP A 185 -2.76 -2.33 -9.52
C ASP A 185 -1.91 -3.13 -10.51
N LEU A 186 -2.30 -3.08 -11.78
CA LEU A 186 -1.62 -3.81 -12.86
C LEU A 186 -0.22 -3.24 -13.10
N ALA A 187 -0.02 -1.93 -12.97
CA ALA A 187 1.31 -1.33 -13.06
C ALA A 187 2.25 -1.87 -11.97
N ARG A 188 1.79 -1.93 -10.71
CA ARG A 188 2.58 -2.46 -9.60
C ARG A 188 2.82 -3.96 -9.70
N SER A 189 1.91 -4.73 -10.30
CA SER A 189 2.17 -6.14 -10.65
C SER A 189 3.25 -6.29 -11.72
N MET A 190 3.22 -5.48 -12.78
CA MET A 190 4.24 -5.53 -13.84
C MET A 190 5.62 -5.07 -13.33
N MET A 191 5.67 -4.03 -12.49
CA MET A 191 6.88 -3.58 -11.82
C MET A 191 7.44 -4.65 -10.88
N TYR A 192 6.58 -5.30 -10.09
CA TYR A 192 6.96 -6.43 -9.26
C TYR A 192 7.59 -7.54 -10.08
N MET A 193 6.96 -7.99 -11.17
CA MET A 193 7.51 -9.06 -12.01
C MET A 193 8.89 -8.69 -12.58
N SER A 194 9.07 -7.42 -12.98
CA SER A 194 10.35 -6.92 -13.51
C SER A 194 11.49 -6.94 -12.48
N VAL A 195 11.18 -6.70 -11.21
CA VAL A 195 12.17 -6.69 -10.13
C VAL A 195 12.35 -8.07 -9.52
N ARG A 196 11.26 -8.78 -9.23
CA ARG A 196 11.29 -10.12 -8.68
C ARG A 196 12.13 -11.03 -9.56
N TYR A 197 11.90 -11.06 -10.87
CA TYR A 197 12.64 -11.95 -11.77
C TYR A 197 13.87 -11.30 -12.42
N PHE A 198 14.36 -10.18 -11.88
CA PHE A 198 15.57 -9.53 -12.39
C PHE A 198 16.74 -10.51 -12.36
N THR A 199 17.42 -10.73 -13.48
CA THR A 199 18.50 -11.74 -13.65
C THR A 199 18.09 -13.22 -13.54
N GLU A 200 16.85 -13.51 -13.13
CA GLU A 200 16.24 -14.85 -13.05
C GLU A 200 15.23 -15.10 -14.18
N ASP A 201 15.52 -14.61 -15.38
CA ASP A 201 14.57 -14.51 -16.48
C ASP A 201 14.98 -15.31 -17.73
N THR A 202 15.76 -16.37 -17.53
CA THR A 202 16.30 -17.18 -18.64
C THR A 202 15.21 -17.71 -19.57
N GLY A 203 14.04 -18.08 -19.04
CA GLY A 203 12.90 -18.56 -19.84
C GLY A 203 12.00 -17.45 -20.39
N PHE A 204 12.22 -16.19 -20.04
CA PHE A 204 11.37 -15.09 -20.48
C PHE A 204 11.74 -14.67 -21.92
N THR A 205 10.73 -14.26 -22.66
CA THR A 205 10.87 -13.82 -24.06
C THR A 205 10.99 -12.29 -24.13
N THR A 206 11.80 -11.80 -25.06
CA THR A 206 11.84 -10.38 -25.44
C THR A 206 10.61 -10.04 -26.30
N THR A 207 9.90 -8.99 -25.91
CA THR A 207 8.62 -8.57 -26.51
C THR A 207 8.69 -7.10 -26.94
N VAL A 208 7.57 -6.56 -27.41
CA VAL A 208 7.44 -5.12 -27.71
C VAL A 208 7.43 -4.23 -26.47
N ALA A 209 7.20 -4.80 -25.29
CA ALA A 209 7.07 -4.06 -24.02
C ALA A 209 8.19 -4.38 -23.03
N THR A 210 8.86 -5.51 -23.20
CA THR A 210 9.87 -6.02 -22.27
C THR A 210 11.06 -6.63 -22.98
N ASN A 211 12.26 -6.53 -22.41
CA ASN A 211 13.39 -7.37 -22.77
C ASN A 211 13.61 -8.38 -21.65
N LYS A 212 13.03 -9.57 -21.80
CA LYS A 212 12.88 -10.53 -20.70
C LYS A 212 12.19 -9.88 -19.50
N SER A 213 12.77 -9.90 -18.29
CA SER A 213 12.21 -9.22 -17.11
C SER A 213 12.33 -7.68 -17.17
N GLU A 214 13.15 -7.12 -18.06
CA GLU A 214 13.33 -5.68 -18.19
C GLU A 214 12.09 -5.02 -18.82
N LEU A 215 11.55 -3.96 -18.19
CA LEU A 215 10.54 -3.11 -18.84
C LEU A 215 11.23 -2.17 -19.84
N LEU A 216 10.76 -2.14 -21.11
CA LEU A 216 11.26 -1.18 -22.09
C LEU A 216 10.81 0.25 -21.75
N GLY A 217 11.59 1.25 -22.17
CA GLY A 217 11.43 2.64 -21.73
C GLY A 217 10.02 3.22 -21.91
N TRP A 218 9.35 2.96 -23.03
CA TRP A 218 7.98 3.44 -23.26
C TRP A 218 6.99 2.83 -22.27
N TYR A 219 7.16 1.53 -21.98
CA TYR A 219 6.27 0.75 -21.15
C TYR A 219 6.50 1.07 -19.67
N ALA A 220 7.77 1.14 -19.24
CA ALA A 220 8.16 1.60 -17.91
C ALA A 220 7.62 3.00 -17.60
N ALA A 221 7.76 3.95 -18.53
CA ALA A 221 7.23 5.30 -18.37
C ALA A 221 5.69 5.33 -18.24
N MET A 222 4.99 4.51 -19.01
CA MET A 222 3.53 4.40 -18.93
C MET A 222 3.08 3.77 -17.62
N LEU A 223 3.66 2.64 -17.21
CA LEU A 223 3.34 1.96 -15.95
C LEU A 223 3.65 2.87 -14.76
N TYR A 224 4.76 3.60 -14.77
CA TYR A 224 5.06 4.61 -13.75
C TYR A 224 4.00 5.71 -13.69
N ARG A 225 3.55 6.22 -14.84
CA ARG A 225 2.46 7.22 -14.87
C ARG A 225 1.14 6.65 -14.34
N TRP A 226 0.82 5.40 -14.65
CA TRP A 226 -0.37 4.73 -14.12
C TRP A 226 -0.27 4.55 -12.60
N HIS A 227 0.86 4.07 -12.09
CA HIS A 227 1.15 3.93 -10.66
C HIS A 227 0.99 5.26 -9.89
N VAL A 228 1.45 6.38 -10.45
CA VAL A 228 1.31 7.70 -9.82
C VAL A 228 -0.13 8.21 -9.84
N LYS A 229 -0.88 7.93 -10.92
CA LYS A 229 -2.24 8.43 -11.10
C LYS A 229 -3.27 7.62 -10.31
N ASP A 230 -3.05 6.31 -10.23
CA ASP A 230 -3.88 5.35 -9.51
C ASP A 230 -3.06 4.77 -8.34
N THR A 231 -3.07 5.52 -7.24
CA THR A 231 -2.29 5.23 -6.03
C THR A 231 -2.73 3.93 -5.37
N VAL A 232 -1.86 3.33 -4.56
CA VAL A 232 -2.16 2.08 -3.83
C VAL A 232 -3.51 2.15 -3.11
N SER A 233 -4.37 1.18 -3.42
CA SER A 233 -5.69 1.03 -2.85
C SER A 233 -5.69 0.08 -1.64
N MET A 234 -6.75 0.13 -0.82
CA MET A 234 -6.91 -0.83 0.29
C MET A 234 -7.02 -2.28 -0.22
N LYS A 235 -7.66 -2.49 -1.37
CA LYS A 235 -7.72 -3.80 -2.05
C LYS A 235 -6.32 -4.38 -2.23
N GLU A 236 -5.39 -3.58 -2.72
CA GLU A 236 -4.01 -4.04 -2.95
C GLU A 236 -3.26 -4.31 -1.66
N ILE A 237 -3.45 -3.50 -0.62
CA ILE A 237 -2.84 -3.73 0.70
C ILE A 237 -3.33 -5.06 1.29
N VAL A 238 -4.64 -5.31 1.26
CA VAL A 238 -5.24 -6.57 1.73
C VAL A 238 -4.70 -7.75 0.92
N ARG A 239 -4.69 -7.62 -0.40
CA ARG A 239 -4.16 -8.63 -1.32
C ARG A 239 -2.68 -8.92 -1.07
N ASN A 240 -1.85 -7.90 -0.86
CA ASN A 240 -0.42 -8.05 -0.57
C ASN A 240 -0.18 -8.81 0.74
N ASN A 241 -0.91 -8.45 1.80
CA ASN A 241 -0.88 -9.17 3.07
C ASN A 241 -1.34 -10.62 2.93
N ALA A 242 -2.42 -10.87 2.19
CA ALA A 242 -2.92 -12.21 1.97
C ALA A 242 -1.90 -13.07 1.20
N ILE A 243 -1.31 -12.54 0.12
CA ILE A 243 -0.32 -13.26 -0.70
C ILE A 243 0.92 -13.60 0.12
N GLU A 244 1.39 -12.71 1.00
CA GLU A 244 2.53 -13.01 1.89
C GLU A 244 2.29 -14.29 2.69
N THR A 245 1.05 -14.55 3.13
CA THR A 245 0.74 -15.79 3.87
C THR A 245 0.96 -17.06 3.04
N PHE A 246 0.81 -16.99 1.71
CA PHE A 246 1.02 -18.08 0.77
C PHE A 246 2.46 -18.18 0.26
N GLN A 247 3.03 -17.04 -0.15
CA GLN A 247 4.32 -17.00 -0.86
C GLN A 247 5.51 -16.59 0.01
N LYS A 248 5.27 -16.05 1.21
CA LYS A 248 6.32 -15.56 2.13
C LYS A 248 7.19 -14.43 1.56
N ASN A 249 6.72 -13.76 0.51
CA ASN A 249 7.30 -12.53 -0.01
C ASN A 249 6.20 -11.47 -0.21
N ARG A 250 6.61 -10.22 -0.43
CA ARG A 250 5.73 -9.06 -0.55
C ARG A 250 5.98 -8.31 -1.86
N ASN A 251 4.97 -7.62 -2.38
CA ASN A 251 5.16 -6.68 -3.47
C ASN A 251 5.63 -5.32 -2.92
N PRO A 252 6.90 -4.95 -3.14
CA PRO A 252 7.47 -3.75 -2.54
C PRO A 252 6.86 -2.46 -3.09
N PHE A 253 6.25 -2.48 -4.27
CA PHE A 253 5.62 -1.29 -4.85
C PHE A 253 4.22 -1.02 -4.28
N ILE A 254 3.65 -1.97 -3.53
CA ILE A 254 2.44 -1.77 -2.74
C ILE A 254 2.80 -1.26 -1.34
N ASP A 255 3.81 -1.84 -0.70
CA ASP A 255 4.24 -1.42 0.64
C ASP A 255 4.99 -0.08 0.64
N HIS A 256 5.78 0.15 -0.42
CA HIS A 256 6.62 1.33 -0.63
C HIS A 256 6.49 1.86 -2.09
N PRO A 257 5.37 2.54 -2.41
CA PRO A 257 5.11 3.09 -3.74
C PRO A 257 6.22 4.00 -4.30
N GLU A 258 6.95 4.67 -3.42
CA GLU A 258 8.07 5.56 -3.74
C GLU A 258 9.24 4.83 -4.42
N PHE A 259 9.42 3.52 -4.21
CA PHE A 259 10.49 2.74 -4.84
C PHE A 259 10.38 2.76 -6.37
N ALA A 260 9.16 2.89 -6.91
CA ALA A 260 8.97 2.97 -8.35
C ALA A 260 9.67 4.20 -8.97
N ALA A 261 9.64 5.35 -8.28
CA ALA A 261 10.32 6.56 -8.72
C ALA A 261 11.85 6.41 -8.66
N GLU A 262 12.35 5.65 -7.69
CA GLU A 262 13.77 5.39 -7.50
C GLU A 262 14.34 4.37 -8.49
N ILE A 263 13.51 3.64 -9.23
CA ILE A 263 13.95 2.74 -10.31
C ILE A 263 13.69 3.35 -11.69
N TRP A 264 12.46 3.78 -11.97
CA TRP A 264 12.03 4.15 -13.33
C TRP A 264 11.87 5.64 -13.58
N ASN A 265 12.11 6.49 -12.58
CA ASN A 265 12.03 7.94 -12.73
C ASN A 265 13.20 8.66 -12.04
N THR A 266 14.40 8.09 -12.05
CA THR A 266 15.58 8.56 -11.29
C THR A 266 16.01 10.00 -11.58
N SER A 267 15.73 10.50 -12.79
CA SER A 267 16.05 11.85 -13.24
C SER A 267 15.04 12.92 -12.82
N ALA A 268 13.90 12.56 -12.22
CA ALA A 268 12.92 13.53 -11.76
C ALA A 268 13.32 14.19 -10.45
N ALA A 269 12.89 15.43 -10.26
CA ALA A 269 13.03 16.10 -8.98
C ALA A 269 11.97 15.60 -7.98
N PRO A 270 12.21 15.71 -6.66
CA PRO A 270 11.16 15.46 -5.68
C PRO A 270 10.02 16.48 -5.82
N VAL A 271 8.80 16.03 -5.57
CA VAL A 271 7.59 16.86 -5.49
C VAL A 271 6.94 16.64 -4.13
N ILE A 272 6.21 17.62 -3.62
CA ILE A 272 5.45 17.47 -2.39
C ILE A 272 4.25 16.55 -2.67
N GLY A 273 4.18 15.43 -1.94
CA GLY A 273 3.03 14.53 -1.94
C GLY A 273 1.92 15.11 -1.07
N TYR A 274 2.18 15.20 0.23
CA TYR A 274 1.28 15.87 1.18
C TYR A 274 2.05 16.60 2.29
N VAL A 275 1.33 17.48 2.99
CA VAL A 275 1.79 18.06 4.25
C VAL A 275 0.69 17.95 5.28
N GLN A 276 1.07 17.53 6.49
CA GLN A 276 0.14 17.39 7.59
C GLN A 276 0.68 17.99 8.89
N GLN A 277 -0.21 18.61 9.66
CA GLN A 277 0.07 19.01 11.03
C GLN A 277 0.04 17.76 11.91
N LEU A 278 1.13 17.52 12.66
CA LEU A 278 1.21 16.45 13.65
C LEU A 278 0.84 16.95 15.05
N SER A 279 1.26 18.18 15.39
CA SER A 279 1.04 18.80 16.70
C SER A 279 1.02 20.33 16.59
N SER A 280 1.02 21.06 17.71
CA SER A 280 1.15 22.53 17.72
C SER A 280 2.47 23.01 17.15
N THR A 281 3.49 22.15 17.07
CA THR A 281 4.84 22.49 16.61
C THR A 281 5.34 21.53 15.53
N GLY A 282 4.73 20.36 15.38
CA GLY A 282 5.15 19.34 14.42
C GLY A 282 4.40 19.42 13.09
N ILE A 283 5.16 19.40 11.99
CA ILE A 283 4.64 19.24 10.63
C ILE A 283 5.39 18.07 9.98
N GLU A 284 4.66 17.18 9.31
CA GLU A 284 5.24 16.17 8.43
C GLU A 284 5.05 16.59 6.97
N ILE A 285 6.13 16.49 6.21
CA ILE A 285 6.21 16.75 4.78
C ILE A 285 6.58 15.42 4.13
N ASP A 286 5.68 14.93 3.29
CA ASP A 286 5.89 13.75 2.46
C ASP A 286 6.26 14.18 1.04
N LEU A 287 7.32 13.60 0.50
CA LEU A 287 7.77 13.86 -0.85
C LEU A 287 7.58 12.62 -1.72
N THR A 288 7.39 12.80 -3.01
CA THR A 288 7.07 11.70 -3.94
C THR A 288 8.22 10.71 -4.15
N ARG A 289 9.38 10.91 -3.51
CA ARG A 289 10.60 10.13 -3.71
C ARG A 289 11.63 10.37 -2.60
N TYR A 290 12.70 9.57 -2.57
CA TYR A 290 13.77 9.74 -1.60
C TYR A 290 14.52 11.05 -1.76
N VAL A 291 14.74 11.75 -0.64
CA VAL A 291 15.45 13.02 -0.61
C VAL A 291 16.78 12.96 0.12
N ASP A 292 17.71 13.77 -0.35
CA ASP A 292 19.03 13.94 0.23
C ASP A 292 18.92 14.63 1.60
N SER A 293 19.51 14.00 2.61
CA SER A 293 19.46 14.47 4.00
C SER A 293 20.06 15.86 4.17
N VAL A 294 21.12 16.18 3.41
CA VAL A 294 21.81 17.49 3.52
C VAL A 294 20.89 18.59 3.03
N SER A 295 20.22 18.39 1.90
CA SER A 295 19.32 19.36 1.30
C SER A 295 18.12 19.70 2.18
N VAL A 296 17.56 18.73 2.93
CA VAL A 296 16.39 18.96 3.78
C VAL A 296 16.74 19.61 5.12
N VAL A 297 17.92 19.37 5.68
CA VAL A 297 18.36 19.98 6.94
C VAL A 297 19.04 21.34 6.77
N THR A 298 19.35 21.73 5.53
CA THR A 298 19.98 23.02 5.23
C THR A 298 19.03 24.17 5.59
N ALA A 299 19.49 25.09 6.45
CA ALA A 299 18.73 26.27 6.84
C ALA A 299 18.31 27.09 5.60
N GLY A 300 17.06 27.56 5.57
CA GLY A 300 16.48 28.30 4.46
C GLY A 300 15.89 27.44 3.34
N ASN A 301 16.22 26.15 3.26
CA ASN A 301 15.61 25.26 2.27
C ASN A 301 14.19 24.85 2.64
N ILE A 302 13.85 24.82 3.94
CA ILE A 302 12.47 24.69 4.41
C ILE A 302 12.15 25.92 5.24
N MET A 303 11.10 26.65 4.86
CA MET A 303 10.68 27.88 5.54
C MET A 303 9.17 27.88 5.73
N VAL A 304 8.71 28.29 6.90
CA VAL A 304 7.29 28.48 7.20
C VAL A 304 7.01 29.97 7.32
N ASP A 305 5.95 30.45 6.67
CA ASP A 305 5.59 31.86 6.66
C ASP A 305 5.06 32.36 8.03
N LYS A 306 4.52 33.58 8.06
CA LYS A 306 3.88 34.19 9.25
C LYS A 306 4.80 34.26 10.47
N GLY A 307 6.07 34.59 10.23
CA GLY A 307 7.05 34.82 11.30
C GLY A 307 7.60 33.55 11.95
N ILE A 308 7.24 32.36 11.46
CA ILE A 308 7.84 31.10 11.94
C ILE A 308 9.28 30.96 11.43
N GLY A 309 9.51 31.20 10.14
CA GLY A 309 10.84 31.17 9.53
C GLY A 309 11.41 29.75 9.41
N ASN A 310 12.67 29.59 9.79
CA ASN A 310 13.34 28.28 9.79
C ASN A 310 12.70 27.34 10.83
N PRO A 311 12.59 26.04 10.54
CA PRO A 311 12.33 25.04 11.57
C PRO A 311 13.35 25.12 12.72
N VAL A 312 12.88 24.87 13.92
CA VAL A 312 13.71 24.65 15.12
C VAL A 312 14.56 23.38 14.94
N SER A 313 13.96 22.33 14.37
CA SER A 313 14.68 21.12 14.01
C SER A 313 14.04 20.42 12.81
N VAL A 314 14.85 19.64 12.09
CA VAL A 314 14.41 18.83 10.95
C VAL A 314 14.84 17.38 11.20
N GLN A 315 13.88 16.48 11.23
CA GLN A 315 14.08 15.02 11.25
C GLN A 315 13.84 14.47 9.85
N TRP A 316 14.88 13.89 9.26
CA TRP A 316 14.83 13.19 7.98
C TRP A 316 14.75 11.67 8.19
N GLY A 317 14.01 10.95 7.34
CA GLY A 317 13.92 9.49 7.44
C GLY A 317 12.92 9.03 8.49
N VAL A 318 11.69 9.53 8.40
CA VAL A 318 10.62 9.23 9.36
C VAL A 318 10.19 7.79 9.22
N ASN A 319 10.31 6.98 10.28
CA ASN A 319 10.00 5.55 10.25
C ASN A 319 10.75 4.81 9.10
N ASN A 320 12.03 5.11 8.92
CA ASN A 320 12.90 4.62 7.84
C ASN A 320 12.53 5.07 6.41
N ASP A 321 11.45 5.82 6.25
CA ASP A 321 11.06 6.43 4.98
C ASP A 321 11.77 7.77 4.78
N VAL A 322 12.77 7.76 3.89
CA VAL A 322 13.60 8.93 3.56
C VAL A 322 12.98 9.85 2.51
N SER A 323 11.75 9.59 2.09
CA SER A 323 10.91 10.58 1.40
C SER A 323 10.20 11.52 2.37
N LYS A 324 10.10 11.13 3.65
CA LYS A 324 9.41 11.89 4.71
C LYS A 324 10.37 12.71 5.56
N VAL A 325 9.94 13.94 5.85
CA VAL A 325 10.62 14.89 6.71
C VAL A 325 9.65 15.40 7.77
N ARG A 326 10.06 15.37 9.03
CA ARG A 326 9.36 16.04 10.13
C ARG A 326 10.10 17.31 10.51
N ILE A 327 9.39 18.43 10.54
CA ILE A 327 9.92 19.69 11.03
C ILE A 327 9.25 20.05 12.36
N VAL A 328 10.04 20.62 13.27
CA VAL A 328 9.55 21.25 14.49
C VAL A 328 9.65 22.75 14.30
N THR A 329 8.57 23.47 14.57
CA THR A 329 8.46 24.92 14.43
C THR A 329 8.20 25.61 15.76
N SER A 330 8.25 26.94 15.77
CA SER A 330 7.53 27.71 16.78
C SER A 330 6.02 27.37 16.75
N PRO A 331 5.26 27.54 17.85
CA PRO A 331 3.86 27.15 17.91
C PRO A 331 3.00 27.72 16.80
N LEU A 332 2.34 26.83 16.07
CA LEU A 332 1.38 27.14 15.02
C LEU A 332 0.05 27.56 15.65
N GLN A 333 -0.53 28.64 15.11
CA GLN A 333 -1.81 29.16 15.55
C GLN A 333 -2.95 28.27 15.01
N PRO A 334 -3.91 27.83 15.85
CA PRO A 334 -5.06 27.04 15.40
C PRO A 334 -5.88 27.76 14.30
N GLY A 335 -6.44 26.99 13.37
CA GLY A 335 -7.27 27.53 12.28
C GLY A 335 -6.53 28.46 11.32
N THR A 336 -5.20 28.52 11.37
CA THR A 336 -4.38 29.41 10.54
C THR A 336 -3.85 28.64 9.33
N GLN A 337 -3.92 29.26 8.15
CA GLN A 337 -3.29 28.71 6.95
C GLN A 337 -1.85 29.21 6.88
N TYR A 338 -0.89 28.29 6.84
CA TYR A 338 0.53 28.57 6.66
C TYR A 338 0.95 28.20 5.24
N GLN A 339 1.92 28.94 4.72
CA GLN A 339 2.66 28.58 3.52
C GLN A 339 4.01 28.00 3.92
N ILE A 340 4.30 26.79 3.45
CA ILE A 340 5.55 26.09 3.68
C ILE A 340 6.31 26.08 2.37
N GLN A 341 7.44 26.77 2.33
CA GLN A 341 8.30 26.89 1.16
C GLN A 341 9.40 25.83 1.22
N LEU A 342 9.59 25.13 0.10
CA LEU A 342 10.71 24.22 -0.11
C LEU A 342 11.57 24.76 -1.24
N LYS A 343 12.87 24.90 -0.99
CA LYS A 343 13.87 25.39 -1.93
C LYS A 343 15.06 24.46 -1.97
N ASN A 344 15.57 24.18 -3.16
CA ASN A 344 16.79 23.39 -3.37
C ASN A 344 16.84 22.06 -2.57
N VAL A 345 15.70 21.48 -2.23
CA VAL A 345 15.62 20.10 -1.72
C VAL A 345 15.90 19.18 -2.89
N LYS A 346 16.79 18.20 -2.69
CA LYS A 346 17.29 17.33 -3.74
C LYS A 346 16.83 15.91 -3.53
N SER A 347 16.63 15.17 -4.61
CA SER A 347 16.58 13.71 -4.52
C SER A 347 17.92 13.15 -4.07
N ILE A 348 17.95 11.91 -3.62
CA ILE A 348 19.23 11.21 -3.32
C ILE A 348 20.16 11.09 -4.53
N ASN A 349 19.63 11.26 -5.74
CA ASN A 349 20.39 11.30 -6.99
C ASN A 349 20.86 12.72 -7.36
N GLY A 350 20.68 13.71 -6.49
CA GLY A 350 21.16 15.08 -6.65
C GLY A 350 20.26 15.98 -7.52
N VAL A 351 19.07 15.54 -7.91
CA VAL A 351 18.15 16.36 -8.72
C VAL A 351 17.37 17.30 -7.81
N ALA A 352 17.60 18.61 -7.95
CA ALA A 352 16.92 19.64 -7.17
C ALA A 352 15.47 19.82 -7.61
N MET A 353 14.56 19.93 -6.65
CA MET A 353 13.20 20.39 -6.91
C MET A 353 13.18 21.85 -7.33
N LYS A 354 12.20 22.19 -8.16
CA LYS A 354 11.84 23.57 -8.39
C LYS A 354 11.32 24.15 -7.07
N ASP A 355 11.81 25.33 -6.72
CA ASP A 355 11.30 26.10 -5.59
C ASP A 355 9.78 26.15 -5.64
N THR A 356 9.16 25.69 -4.55
CA THR A 356 7.71 25.55 -4.48
C THR A 356 7.20 25.92 -3.09
N ALA A 357 5.88 26.04 -2.98
CA ALA A 357 5.23 26.25 -1.72
C ALA A 357 3.92 25.47 -1.65
N VAL A 358 3.60 24.96 -0.46
CA VAL A 358 2.35 24.24 -0.17
C VAL A 358 1.65 24.90 1.01
N PHE A 359 0.32 24.84 1.01
CA PHE A 359 -0.49 25.38 2.09
C PHE A 359 -0.84 24.30 3.10
N LEU A 360 -0.65 24.60 4.37
CA LEU A 360 -1.11 23.80 5.51
C LEU A 360 -2.15 24.60 6.28
N LYS A 361 -3.38 24.10 6.37
CA LYS A 361 -4.40 24.64 7.27
C LYS A 361 -4.33 23.90 8.61
N THR A 362 -4.01 24.61 9.68
CA THR A 362 -4.00 24.00 11.01
C THR A 362 -5.42 23.73 11.51
N SER A 363 -5.57 22.67 12.29
CA SER A 363 -6.86 22.34 12.90
C SER A 363 -7.28 23.44 13.86
N GLY A 364 -8.56 23.84 13.85
CA GLY A 364 -9.12 24.87 14.74
C GLY A 364 -9.27 24.43 16.20
N VAL A 365 -8.88 23.20 16.52
CA VAL A 365 -8.88 22.65 17.87
C VAL A 365 -7.45 22.78 18.41
N ALA A 366 -7.28 23.49 19.53
CA ALA A 366 -6.01 23.60 20.20
C ALA A 366 -5.45 22.20 20.49
N SER A 367 -4.33 21.84 19.88
CA SER A 367 -3.67 20.57 20.11
C SER A 367 -3.07 20.54 21.52
N VAL A 368 -3.28 19.43 22.20
CA VAL A 368 -2.60 19.05 23.46
C VAL A 368 -1.07 19.04 23.23
N PRO A 369 -0.25 19.49 24.20
CA PRO A 369 1.20 19.58 24.06
C PRO A 369 1.91 18.23 23.81
N ASP A 370 2.95 18.25 22.96
CA ASP A 370 3.91 17.15 22.77
C ASP A 370 4.73 16.91 24.04
N GLY A 371 4.79 15.66 24.49
CA GLY A 371 5.59 15.23 25.65
C GLY A 371 4.85 14.38 26.68
N ALA A 372 3.53 14.25 26.58
CA ALA A 372 2.82 13.22 27.31
C ALA A 372 2.97 11.89 26.56
N VAL A 373 3.47 10.85 27.23
CA VAL A 373 3.01 9.48 26.91
C VAL A 373 1.49 9.60 26.88
N PRO A 374 0.82 9.33 25.75
CA PRO A 374 -0.62 9.52 25.72
C PRO A 374 -1.24 8.65 26.81
N ASP A 375 -1.93 9.30 27.76
CA ASP A 375 -2.41 8.62 28.95
C ASP A 375 -3.64 7.80 28.56
N GLY A 376 -3.40 6.51 28.33
CA GLY A 376 -4.45 5.53 28.09
C GLY A 376 -4.62 5.06 26.64
N PHE A 377 -5.39 3.99 26.52
CA PHE A 377 -5.88 3.43 25.27
C PHE A 377 -7.20 4.11 24.94
N VAL A 378 -7.25 4.89 23.86
CA VAL A 378 -8.41 5.74 23.52
C VAL A 378 -8.86 5.46 22.10
N LEU A 379 -10.18 5.34 21.92
CA LEU A 379 -10.84 5.33 20.61
C LEU A 379 -11.79 6.53 20.54
N ALA A 380 -11.45 7.52 19.72
CA ALA A 380 -12.23 8.73 19.54
C ALA A 380 -13.49 8.45 18.71
N GLN A 381 -14.48 9.33 18.81
CA GLN A 381 -15.61 9.34 17.89
C GLN A 381 -15.10 9.69 16.49
N ASN A 382 -15.48 8.92 15.47
CA ASN A 382 -15.14 9.22 14.09
C ASN A 382 -15.70 10.60 13.71
N TYR A 383 -14.96 11.35 12.89
CA TYR A 383 -15.41 12.67 12.43
C TYR A 383 -15.20 12.82 10.91
N PRO A 384 -16.21 13.29 10.16
CA PRO A 384 -17.58 13.58 10.61
C PRO A 384 -18.35 12.33 11.10
N ASN A 385 -19.38 12.52 11.92
CA ASN A 385 -20.37 11.48 12.25
C ASN A 385 -21.72 12.16 12.58
N PRO A 386 -22.78 11.99 11.77
CA PRO A 386 -22.86 11.14 10.58
C PRO A 386 -21.91 11.56 9.44
N PHE A 387 -21.57 10.63 8.54
CA PHE A 387 -20.61 10.85 7.45
C PHE A 387 -21.11 10.36 6.09
N ASN A 388 -20.53 10.86 4.99
CA ASN A 388 -20.86 10.48 3.61
C ASN A 388 -19.65 10.62 2.65
N PRO A 389 -19.17 9.53 2.04
CA PRO A 389 -18.91 8.24 2.67
C PRO A 389 -17.58 8.24 3.44
N LEU A 390 -16.90 9.39 3.54
CA LEU A 390 -15.59 9.54 4.14
C LEU A 390 -15.70 10.03 5.59
N THR A 391 -14.95 9.38 6.49
CA THR A 391 -14.73 9.83 7.87
C THR A 391 -13.28 9.58 8.25
N THR A 392 -12.82 10.20 9.32
CA THR A 392 -11.55 9.84 9.96
C THR A 392 -11.83 9.16 11.30
N ILE A 393 -11.16 8.02 11.55
CA ILE A 393 -11.16 7.33 12.84
C ILE A 393 -9.85 7.68 13.55
N GLU A 394 -9.96 8.29 14.72
CA GLU A 394 -8.80 8.66 15.55
C GLU A 394 -8.72 7.73 16.77
N PHE A 395 -7.51 7.27 17.09
CA PHE A 395 -7.25 6.49 18.29
C PHE A 395 -5.84 6.71 18.81
N THR A 396 -5.63 6.35 20.07
CA THR A 396 -4.38 6.58 20.79
C THR A 396 -3.93 5.28 21.47
N LEU A 397 -2.66 4.94 21.26
CA LEU A 397 -2.01 3.80 21.89
C LEU A 397 -1.00 4.29 22.93
N PRO A 398 -1.08 3.83 24.20
CA PRO A 398 -0.15 4.24 25.25
C PRO A 398 1.21 3.53 25.15
N ARG A 399 1.28 2.43 24.39
CA ARG A 399 2.47 1.61 24.19
C ARG A 399 2.38 0.87 22.86
N GLU A 400 3.52 0.39 22.38
CA GLU A 400 3.57 -0.44 21.19
C GLU A 400 2.82 -1.77 21.40
N ALA A 401 1.97 -2.15 20.45
CA ALA A 401 1.26 -3.42 20.45
C ALA A 401 0.71 -3.78 19.06
N PHE A 402 0.44 -5.07 18.85
CA PHE A 402 -0.34 -5.52 17.71
C PHE A 402 -1.77 -5.00 17.84
N THR A 403 -2.19 -4.19 16.86
CA THR A 403 -3.40 -3.39 16.91
C THR A 403 -4.27 -3.68 15.70
N SER A 404 -5.55 -3.97 15.93
CA SER A 404 -6.56 -4.06 14.86
C SER A 404 -7.66 -3.02 15.05
N LEU A 405 -8.11 -2.45 13.93
CA LEU A 405 -9.32 -1.62 13.85
C LEU A 405 -10.26 -2.31 12.87
N SER A 406 -11.38 -2.81 13.37
CA SER A 406 -12.38 -3.53 12.56
C SER A 406 -13.72 -2.82 12.61
N VAL A 407 -14.51 -2.94 11.55
CA VAL A 407 -15.87 -2.40 11.38
C VAL A 407 -16.84 -3.56 11.31
N PHE A 408 -17.96 -3.44 12.02
CA PHE A 408 -18.99 -4.45 12.20
C PHE A 408 -20.38 -3.87 11.89
N ASP A 409 -21.30 -4.74 11.47
CA ASP A 409 -22.72 -4.40 11.48
C ASP A 409 -23.34 -4.50 12.89
N LEU A 410 -24.64 -4.18 12.99
CA LEU A 410 -25.39 -4.25 14.25
C LEU A 410 -25.61 -5.69 14.75
N GLN A 411 -25.39 -6.69 13.90
CA GLN A 411 -25.46 -8.11 14.26
C GLN A 411 -24.10 -8.64 14.76
N GLY A 412 -23.07 -7.79 14.78
CA GLY A 412 -21.72 -8.15 15.22
C GLY A 412 -20.92 -8.92 14.17
N ARG A 413 -21.37 -8.94 12.90
CA ARG A 413 -20.57 -9.50 11.80
C ARG A 413 -19.50 -8.51 11.41
N GLU A 414 -18.25 -8.96 11.35
CA GLU A 414 -17.14 -8.15 10.86
C GLU A 414 -17.33 -7.90 9.36
N LEU A 415 -17.39 -6.63 8.98
CA LEU A 415 -17.57 -6.19 7.61
C LEU A 415 -16.24 -5.81 6.96
N GLU A 416 -15.32 -5.23 7.73
CA GLU A 416 -14.04 -4.74 7.22
C GLU A 416 -13.00 -4.64 8.34
N VAL A 417 -11.76 -5.00 8.06
CA VAL A 417 -10.60 -4.72 8.91
C VAL A 417 -9.86 -3.52 8.33
N VAL A 418 -10.02 -2.36 8.93
CA VAL A 418 -9.46 -1.06 8.48
C VAL A 418 -7.96 -0.98 8.72
N LEU A 419 -7.46 -1.63 9.77
CA LEU A 419 -6.06 -1.69 10.14
C LEU A 419 -5.80 -3.00 10.88
N GLN A 420 -4.69 -3.68 10.60
CA GLN A 420 -4.23 -4.81 11.40
C GLN A 420 -2.71 -4.94 11.31
N ARG A 421 -2.00 -4.31 12.25
CA ARG A 421 -0.54 -4.37 12.30
C ARG A 421 -0.02 -3.97 13.67
N ARG A 422 1.28 -4.18 13.89
CA ARG A 422 1.98 -3.64 15.06
C ARG A 422 2.15 -2.12 14.90
N LEU A 423 1.78 -1.37 15.92
CA LEU A 423 1.86 0.08 15.96
C LEU A 423 2.61 0.51 17.22
N ALA A 424 3.44 1.56 17.12
CA ALA A 424 4.10 2.21 18.23
C ALA A 424 3.11 2.97 19.15
N SER A 425 3.59 3.49 20.28
CA SER A 425 2.80 4.44 21.07
C SER A 425 2.56 5.72 20.26
N GLY A 426 1.34 6.25 20.28
CA GLY A 426 1.01 7.48 19.57
C GLY A 426 -0.47 7.61 19.25
N THR A 427 -0.83 8.74 18.68
CA THR A 427 -2.18 9.01 18.15
C THR A 427 -2.19 8.82 16.65
N TYR A 428 -3.16 8.06 16.16
CA TYR A 428 -3.34 7.67 14.77
C TYR A 428 -4.64 8.25 14.24
N ARG A 429 -4.61 8.73 13.01
CA ARG A 429 -5.78 9.21 12.26
C ARG A 429 -5.89 8.41 10.97
N LEU A 430 -6.90 7.57 10.88
CA LEU A 430 -7.13 6.72 9.72
C LEU A 430 -8.32 7.24 8.92
N PRO A 431 -8.14 7.68 7.67
CA PRO A 431 -9.27 7.90 6.78
C PRO A 431 -9.97 6.55 6.54
N PHE A 432 -11.29 6.57 6.63
CA PHE A 432 -12.15 5.42 6.40
C PHE A 432 -13.19 5.80 5.34
N ASN A 433 -13.24 5.02 4.26
CA ASN A 433 -14.17 5.21 3.16
C ASN A 433 -15.21 4.09 3.17
N ALA A 434 -16.40 4.40 3.69
CA ALA A 434 -17.52 3.46 3.72
C ALA A 434 -18.33 3.45 2.42
N GLY A 435 -17.73 3.85 1.28
CA GLY A 435 -18.41 3.98 0.00
C GLY A 435 -19.09 2.69 -0.46
N MET A 436 -18.57 1.53 -0.03
CA MET A 436 -19.11 0.21 -0.35
C MET A 436 -20.17 -0.29 0.64
N LEU A 437 -20.38 0.39 1.77
CA LEU A 437 -21.34 -0.01 2.81
C LEU A 437 -22.71 0.70 2.60
N PRO A 438 -23.86 0.05 2.86
CA PRO A 438 -25.17 0.73 2.80
C PRO A 438 -25.33 1.81 3.88
N SER A 439 -26.20 2.81 3.69
CA SER A 439 -26.53 3.77 4.76
C SER A 439 -27.01 3.03 6.01
N GLY A 440 -26.51 3.40 7.18
CA GLY A 440 -26.79 2.65 8.40
C GLY A 440 -25.85 2.97 9.56
N ILE A 441 -26.10 2.28 10.67
CA ILE A 441 -25.26 2.35 11.86
C ILE A 441 -24.29 1.18 11.83
N TYR A 442 -23.03 1.48 12.08
CA TYR A 442 -21.93 0.52 12.18
C TYR A 442 -21.23 0.66 13.53
N ILE A 443 -20.52 -0.38 13.93
CA ILE A 443 -19.64 -0.36 15.09
C ILE A 443 -18.21 -0.47 14.58
N TYR A 444 -17.32 0.39 15.02
CA TYR A 444 -15.88 0.20 14.81
C TYR A 444 -15.21 -0.10 16.15
N GLN A 445 -14.29 -1.05 16.13
CA GLN A 445 -13.66 -1.61 17.30
C GLN A 445 -12.15 -1.60 17.13
N LEU A 446 -11.47 -1.04 18.14
CA LEU A 446 -10.03 -1.05 18.26
C LEU A 446 -9.63 -2.11 19.28
N ARG A 447 -8.80 -3.06 18.88
CA ARG A 447 -8.13 -4.02 19.77
C ARG A 447 -6.63 -3.74 19.76
N SER A 448 -5.99 -3.74 20.93
CA SER A 448 -4.54 -3.63 21.05
C SER A 448 -4.03 -4.37 22.28
N GLY A 449 -3.31 -5.46 22.06
CA GLY A 449 -2.98 -6.41 23.13
C GLY A 449 -4.24 -6.99 23.79
N SER A 450 -4.39 -6.82 25.11
CA SER A 450 -5.56 -7.26 25.87
C SER A 450 -6.68 -6.21 25.99
N GLN A 451 -6.49 -5.02 25.40
CA GLN A 451 -7.45 -3.93 25.49
C GLN A 451 -8.34 -3.86 24.25
N GLU A 452 -9.61 -3.52 24.46
CA GLU A 452 -10.63 -3.43 23.41
C GLU A 452 -11.54 -2.23 23.70
N LEU A 453 -11.76 -1.40 22.68
CA LEU A 453 -12.72 -0.29 22.71
C LEU A 453 -13.58 -0.33 21.46
N SER A 454 -14.83 0.08 21.58
CA SER A 454 -15.76 0.15 20.45
C SER A 454 -16.56 1.45 20.46
N ARG A 455 -16.92 1.92 19.28
CA ARG A 455 -17.70 3.13 19.05
C ARG A 455 -18.67 2.90 17.89
N LYS A 456 -19.74 3.71 17.85
CA LYS A 456 -20.74 3.66 16.78
C LYS A 456 -20.46 4.75 15.76
N MET A 457 -20.67 4.47 14.48
CA MET A 457 -20.65 5.46 13.40
C MET A 457 -21.91 5.35 12.54
N MET A 458 -22.34 6.45 11.95
CA MET A 458 -23.54 6.55 11.13
C MET A 458 -23.17 7.01 9.72
N LEU A 459 -23.33 6.12 8.76
CA LEU A 459 -23.18 6.43 7.34
C LEU A 459 -24.53 6.90 6.79
N ILE A 460 -24.55 8.07 6.15
CA ILE A 460 -25.71 8.60 5.44
C ILE A 460 -25.27 8.85 4.00
N LYS A 461 -25.83 8.09 3.05
CA LYS A 461 -25.65 8.33 1.61
C LYS A 461 -26.73 9.24 1.05
#